data_AF-A0A2P7NRY5-F1
#
_entry.id   AF-A0A2P7NRY5-F1
#
_cell.length_a   1.000
_cell.length_b   1.000
_cell.length_c   1.000
_cell.angle_alpha   90.00
_cell.angle_beta   90.00
_cell.angle_gamma   90.00
#
_symmetry.space_group_name_H-M   'P 1'
#
loop_
_entity.id
_entity.type
_entity.pdbx_description
1 polymer ?
#
loop_
_entity_poly.entity_id
_entity_poly.type
_entity_poly.pdbx_seq_one_letter_code
_entity_poly.pdbx_strand_id
1 'polypeptide(L)' 'MLLIHGVRSVLNAAKNKEDGRSRWEMALAERRNKNIATVVLANKNARIAWSILSRGEAYRVAA' A
#
# COMPACT_ATOMS: atom_id res chain seq x y z
N MET A 1 3.94 -14.11 -4.63
CA MET A 1 2.75 -13.96 -3.76
C MET A 1 3.00 -13.16 -2.45
N LEU A 2 4.17 -12.56 -2.24
CA LEU A 2 4.48 -11.85 -0.99
C LEU A 2 3.80 -10.49 -0.86
N LEU A 3 3.80 -9.66 -1.93
CA LEU A 3 3.24 -8.30 -1.89
C LEU A 3 1.75 -8.28 -1.55
N ILE A 4 0.96 -9.19 -2.12
CA ILE A 4 -0.49 -9.25 -1.89
C ILE A 4 -0.79 -9.66 -0.44
N HIS A 5 -0.07 -10.64 0.09
CA HIS A 5 -0.26 -11.08 1.48
C HIS A 5 0.17 -9.99 2.48
N GLY A 6 1.32 -9.34 2.24
CA GLY A 6 1.78 -8.22 3.06
C GLY A 6 0.80 -7.05 3.07
N VAL A 7 0.23 -6.71 1.91
CA VAL A 7 -0.78 -5.65 1.81
C VAL A 7 -2.07 -5.99 2.57
N ARG A 8 -2.52 -7.25 2.58
CA ARG A 8 -3.69 -7.62 3.39
C ARG A 8 -3.45 -7.41 4.88
N SER A 9 -2.23 -7.66 5.36
CA SER A 9 -1.83 -7.36 6.74
C SER A 9 -1.83 -5.86 6.99
N VAL A 10 -1.28 -5.05 6.09
CA VAL A 10 -1.30 -3.58 6.16
C VAL A 10 -2.73 -3.04 6.22
N LEU A 11 -3.63 -3.48 5.34
CA LEU A 11 -5.04 -3.07 5.35
C LEU A 11 -5.76 -3.50 6.63
N ASN A 12 -5.38 -4.62 7.25
CA ASN A 12 -5.95 -5.02 8.53
C ASN A 12 -5.45 -4.14 9.67
N ALA A 13 -4.16 -3.78 9.66
CA ALA A 13 -3.56 -2.87 10.64
C ALA A 13 -4.04 -1.42 10.47
N ALA A 14 -4.34 -0.99 9.24
CA ALA A 14 -4.82 0.35 8.92
C ALA A 14 -6.17 0.70 9.58
N LYS A 15 -6.97 -0.31 9.93
CA LYS A 15 -8.25 -0.13 10.66
C LYS A 15 -8.11 0.63 11.97
N ASN A 16 -6.97 0.50 12.64
CA ASN A 16 -6.71 1.11 13.95
C ASN A 16 -5.78 2.32 13.84
N LYS A 17 -5.54 2.83 12.61
CA LYS A 17 -4.63 3.94 12.36
C LYS A 17 -5.37 5.14 11.82
N GLU A 18 -5.06 6.31 12.37
CA GLU A 18 -5.66 7.57 11.96
C GLU A 18 -4.80 8.36 10.97
N ASP A 19 -3.67 7.82 10.50
CA ASP A 19 -2.85 8.52 9.52
C ASP A 19 -3.58 8.70 8.18
N GLY A 20 -3.28 9.79 7.47
CA GLY A 20 -3.97 10.14 6.22
C GLY A 20 -3.90 9.06 5.14
N ARG A 21 -2.82 8.26 5.13
CA ARG A 21 -2.66 7.14 4.22
C ARG A 21 -3.59 5.99 4.62
N SER A 22 -3.60 5.57 5.88
CA SER A 22 -4.50 4.53 6.39
C SER A 22 -5.96 4.88 6.15
N ARG A 23 -6.37 6.14 6.38
CA ARG A 23 -7.74 6.60 6.07
C ARG A 23 -8.07 6.51 4.58
N TRP A 24 -7.16 6.92 3.71
CA TRP A 24 -7.37 6.82 2.26
C TRP A 24 -7.48 5.35 1.80
N GLU A 25 -6.62 4.48 2.33
CA GLU A 25 -6.62 3.04 2.02
C GLU A 25 -7.93 2.38 2.48
N MET A 26 -8.41 2.72 3.68
CA MET A 26 -9.70 2.24 4.20
C MET A 26 -10.88 2.75 3.38
N ALA A 27 -10.92 4.06 3.06
CA ALA A 27 -11.96 4.63 2.22
C ALA A 27 -11.98 4.02 0.80
N LEU A 28 -10.81 3.66 0.25
CA LEU A 28 -10.74 2.93 -1.01
C LEU A 28 -11.34 1.52 -0.89
N ALA A 29 -11.03 0.80 0.19
CA ALA A 29 -11.58 -0.53 0.46
C ALA A 29 -13.11 -0.51 0.63
N GLU A 30 -13.64 0.52 1.30
CA GLU A 30 -15.09 0.74 1.45
C GLU A 30 -15.76 1.01 0.10
N ARG A 31 -15.19 1.87 -0.75
CA ARG A 31 -15.77 2.24 -2.05
C ARG A 31 -15.71 1.14 -3.11
N ARG A 32 -14.67 0.30 -3.09
CA ARG A 32 -14.34 -0.59 -4.24
C ARG A 32 -14.11 -2.05 -3.89
N ASN A 33 -14.31 -2.48 -2.64
CA ASN A 33 -13.98 -3.81 -2.09
C ASN A 33 -12.49 -3.97 -1.71
N LYS A 34 -12.29 -4.71 -0.61
CA LYS A 34 -10.98 -5.03 -0.02
C LYS A 34 -10.00 -5.70 -0.99
N ASN A 35 -10.47 -6.58 -1.88
CA ASN A 35 -9.60 -7.25 -2.85
C ASN A 35 -9.04 -6.27 -3.88
N ILE A 36 -9.86 -5.33 -4.35
CA ILE A 36 -9.41 -4.27 -5.28
C ILE A 36 -8.41 -3.35 -4.57
N ALA A 37 -8.73 -2.89 -3.36
CA ALA A 37 -7.81 -2.07 -2.57
C ALA A 37 -6.47 -2.76 -2.33
N THR A 38 -6.48 -4.09 -2.08
CA THR A 38 -5.27 -4.90 -1.90
C THR A 38 -4.40 -4.86 -3.16
N VAL A 39 -4.98 -5.07 -4.35
CA VAL A 39 -4.21 -5.09 -5.60
C VAL A 39 -3.68 -3.69 -5.93
N VAL A 40 -4.48 -2.64 -5.73
CA VAL A 40 -4.07 -1.25 -5.97
C VAL A 40 -2.89 -0.87 -5.08
N LEU A 41 -2.96 -1.18 -3.78
CA LEU A 41 -1.87 -0.87 -2.85
C LEU A 41 -0.61 -1.70 -3.14
N ALA A 42 -0.77 -2.96 -3.55
CA ALA A 42 0.36 -3.78 -3.99
C ALA A 42 1.02 -3.22 -5.24
N ASN A 43 0.24 -2.77 -6.23
CA ASN A 43 0.77 -2.14 -7.44
C ASN A 43 1.52 -0.85 -7.12
N LYS A 44 0.97 0.00 -6.25
CA LYS A 44 1.64 1.22 -5.77
C LYS A 44 3.00 0.91 -5.13
N ASN A 45 3.05 -0.07 -4.22
CA ASN A 45 4.29 -0.48 -3.57
C ASN A 45 5.28 -1.10 -4.56
N ALA A 46 4.81 -1.89 -5.53
CA ALA A 46 5.65 -2.47 -6.57
C ALA A 46 6.30 -1.39 -7.46
N ARG A 47 5.57 -0.33 -7.80
CA ARG A 47 6.13 0.81 -8.57
C ARG A 47 7.20 1.57 -7.78
N ILE A 48 6.99 1.76 -6.47
CA ILE A 48 8.00 2.38 -5.59
C ILE A 48 9.25 1.51 -5.53
N ALA A 49 9.09 0.21 -5.25
CA ALA A 49 10.20 -0.74 -5.23
C ALA A 49 10.94 -0.79 -6.57
N TRP A 50 10.21 -0.81 -7.68
CA TRP A 50 10.78 -0.75 -9.03
C TRP A 50 11.62 0.51 -9.24
N SER A 51 11.11 1.69 -8.84
CA SER A 51 11.87 2.94 -8.99
C SER A 51 13.18 2.93 -8.19
N ILE A 52 13.14 2.35 -6.98
CA ILE A 52 14.32 2.23 -6.10
C ILE A 52 15.34 1.28 -6.72
N LEU A 53 14.89 0.08 -7.09
CA LEU A 53 15.74 -0.98 -7.65
C LEU A 53 16.33 -0.61 -9.00
N SER A 54 15.53 0.02 -9.88
CA SER A 54 15.99 0.42 -11.22
C SER A 54 16.97 1.60 -11.20
N ARG A 55 16.98 2.40 -10.13
CA ARG A 55 17.87 3.57 -9.97
C ARG A 55 19.02 3.31 -8.99
N GLY A 56 19.02 2.20 -8.27
CA GLY A 56 19.98 1.93 -7.19
C GLY A 56 19.90 2.93 -6.05
N GLU A 57 18.77 3.62 -5.89
CA GLU A 57 18.58 4.66 -4.88
C GLU A 57 18.12 4.07 -3.54
N ALA A 58 18.31 4.80 -2.43
CA ALA A 58 17.73 4.44 -1.15
C ALA A 58 16.24 4.82 -1.07
N TYR A 59 15.47 4.08 -0.26
CA TYR A 59 14.08 4.45 0.03
C TYR A 59 14.04 5.80 0.75
N ARG A 60 13.23 6.73 0.24
CA ARG A 60 12.99 8.04 0.84
C ARG A 60 11.53 8.16 1.25
N VAL A 61 11.30 8.62 2.47
CA VAL A 61 9.95 8.96 2.94
C VAL A 61 9.53 10.24 2.22
N ALA A 62 8.31 10.27 1.67
CA ALA A 62 7.77 11.49 1.10
C ALA A 62 7.63 12.54 2.22
N ALA A 63 8.20 13.72 2.00
CA ALA A 63 8.13 14.86 2.92
C ALA A 63 6.69 15.39 3.06
#